data_AF-A2G946-F1
#
_entry.id   AF-A2G946-F1
#
_cell.length_a   1.000
_cell.length_b   1.000
_cell.length_c   1.000
_cell.angle_alpha   90.00
_cell.angle_beta   90.00
_cell.angle_gamma   90.00
#
_symmetry.space_group_name_H-M   'P 1'
#
loop_
_entity.id
_entity.type
_entity.pdbx_description
1 polymer ?
#
loop_
_entity_poly.entity_id
_entity_poly.type
_entity_poly.pdbx_seq_one_letter_code
_entity_poly.pdbx_strand_id
1 'polypeptide(L)'
;MDPFIYDEVIEIFNKFAKRPTSRLLYRFGHEANLTIKMEDIQDRLVNKKYASPFDFAIDVREILYRAQEKYVNDVRTTLVLEDISLYFEKKAGSIPRTRAEKLQKLIKKDINKFSLIKRAMSLSAYSPQVSTPIPAKIPVSKSVHGPPAPLVQEIQRLINEVTDVSVLAEMCRILKTHIPGFELQETTTIDVKNLSAQCIEDLRNLLTKSKK
;
A
#
# COMPACT_ATOMS: atom_id res chain seq x y z
N MET A 1 4.59 -20.92 25.86
CA MET A 1 3.88 -20.03 24.91
C MET A 1 2.41 -20.41 24.83
N ASP A 2 1.52 -19.42 24.70
CA ASP A 2 0.07 -19.60 24.52
C ASP A 2 -0.24 -20.43 23.24
N PRO A 3 -1.24 -21.33 23.25
CA PRO A 3 -1.57 -22.17 22.09
C PRO A 3 -1.89 -21.40 20.82
N PHE A 4 -2.64 -20.30 20.92
CA PHE A 4 -2.95 -19.48 19.75
C PHE A 4 -1.67 -18.88 19.16
N ILE A 5 -0.79 -18.34 20.01
CA ILE A 5 0.51 -17.83 19.53
C ILE A 5 1.34 -18.94 18.88
N TYR A 6 1.31 -20.16 19.43
CA TYR A 6 1.96 -21.33 18.84
C TYR A 6 1.47 -21.61 17.42
N ASP A 7 0.16 -21.61 17.21
CA ASP A 7 -0.45 -21.84 15.90
C ASP A 7 -0.03 -20.76 14.88
N GLU A 8 0.04 -19.50 15.30
CA GLU A 8 0.50 -18.39 14.44
C GLU A 8 1.97 -18.54 14.04
N VAL A 9 2.82 -18.93 14.99
CA VAL A 9 4.25 -19.17 14.72
C VAL A 9 4.42 -20.33 13.73
N ILE A 10 3.68 -21.43 13.93
CA ILE A 10 3.65 -22.58 13.01
C ILE A 10 3.18 -22.14 11.61
N GLU A 11 2.10 -21.35 11.53
CA GLU A 11 1.58 -20.84 10.26
C GLU A 11 2.63 -20.01 9.51
N ILE A 12 3.37 -19.16 10.24
CA ILE A 12 4.44 -18.32 9.68
C ILE A 12 5.63 -19.16 9.25
N PHE A 13 6.10 -20.10 10.08
CA PHE A 13 7.21 -20.97 9.73
C PHE A 13 6.88 -21.82 8.51
N ASN A 14 5.69 -22.38 8.43
CA ASN A 14 5.24 -23.14 7.26
C ASN A 14 5.24 -22.29 5.98
N LYS A 15 4.77 -21.03 6.06
CA LYS A 15 4.83 -20.10 4.92
C LYS A 15 6.26 -19.77 4.54
N PHE A 16 7.14 -19.60 5.52
CA PHE A 16 8.56 -19.34 5.32
C PHE A 16 9.26 -20.53 4.67
N ALA A 17 9.12 -21.73 5.23
CA ALA A 17 9.71 -22.97 4.75
C ALA A 17 9.26 -23.33 3.33
N LYS A 18 7.99 -23.06 2.98
CA LYS A 18 7.44 -23.34 1.64
C LYS A 18 7.91 -22.37 0.55
N ARG A 19 8.59 -21.27 0.87
CA ARG A 19 9.10 -20.36 -0.17
C ARG A 19 10.14 -21.08 -1.03
N PRO A 20 10.12 -20.89 -2.36
CA PRO A 20 11.13 -21.48 -3.25
C PRO A 20 12.56 -21.10 -2.85
N THR A 21 12.75 -19.85 -2.39
CA THR A 21 14.04 -19.32 -1.96
C THR A 21 14.56 -19.97 -0.67
N SER A 22 13.67 -20.39 0.24
CA SER A 22 14.04 -21.06 1.49
C SER A 22 14.68 -22.44 1.28
N ARG A 23 14.57 -23.03 0.07
CA ARG A 23 15.29 -24.27 -0.29
C ARG A 23 16.80 -24.14 -0.15
N LEU A 24 17.35 -22.93 -0.25
CA LEU A 24 18.77 -22.67 0.00
C LEU A 24 19.17 -23.00 1.45
N LEU A 25 18.30 -22.74 2.42
CA LEU A 25 18.56 -23.01 3.83
C LEU A 25 18.58 -24.51 4.14
N TYR A 26 17.74 -25.29 3.45
CA TYR A 26 17.76 -26.75 3.52
C TYR A 26 19.06 -27.32 2.96
N ARG A 27 19.52 -26.84 1.79
CA ARG A 27 20.81 -27.26 1.21
C ARG A 27 21.98 -26.88 2.12
N PHE A 28 21.96 -25.66 2.64
CA PHE A 28 22.97 -25.17 3.58
C PHE A 28 23.07 -26.05 4.84
N GLY A 29 21.94 -26.44 5.45
CA GLY A 29 21.91 -27.29 6.63
C GLY A 29 22.44 -28.72 6.42
N HIS A 30 22.53 -29.19 5.17
CA HIS A 30 23.20 -30.45 4.85
C HIS A 30 24.72 -30.29 4.68
N GLU A 31 25.17 -29.18 4.13
CA GLU A 31 26.58 -28.93 3.83
C GLU A 31 27.36 -28.35 5.01
N ALA A 32 26.69 -27.57 5.86
CA ALA A 32 27.25 -27.01 7.07
C ALA A 32 26.81 -27.87 8.26
N ASN A 33 27.76 -28.29 9.10
CA ASN A 33 27.48 -28.91 10.40
C ASN A 33 26.91 -27.86 11.37
N LEU A 34 25.70 -27.38 11.07
CA LEU A 34 25.01 -26.40 11.89
C LEU A 34 24.55 -27.05 13.19
N THR A 35 24.60 -26.26 14.25
CA THR A 35 24.00 -26.58 15.55
C THR A 35 22.47 -26.67 15.48
N ILE A 36 21.83 -25.96 14.55
CA ILE A 36 20.38 -25.95 14.33
C ILE A 36 20.08 -25.94 12.83
N LYS A 37 19.16 -26.80 12.40
CA LYS A 37 18.65 -26.90 11.02
C LYS A 37 17.17 -26.54 10.95
N MET A 38 16.66 -26.39 9.73
CA MET A 38 15.24 -26.10 9.49
C MET A 38 14.33 -27.21 10.04
N GLU A 39 14.78 -28.46 9.96
CA GLU A 39 14.11 -29.64 10.51
C GLU A 39 14.03 -29.56 12.04
N ASP A 40 15.10 -29.14 12.71
CA ASP A 40 15.11 -28.99 14.18
C ASP A 40 14.10 -27.94 14.64
N ILE A 41 13.98 -26.84 13.90
CA ILE A 41 12.97 -25.79 14.17
C ILE A 41 11.56 -26.35 13.99
N GLN A 42 11.32 -27.11 12.91
CA GLN A 42 10.04 -27.76 12.67
C GLN A 42 9.68 -28.70 13.82
N ASP A 43 10.63 -29.53 14.26
CA ASP A 43 10.44 -30.47 15.35
C ASP A 43 10.20 -29.75 16.69
N ARG A 44 10.94 -28.67 16.97
CA ARG A 44 10.72 -27.84 18.17
C ARG A 44 9.33 -27.20 18.17
N LEU A 45 8.83 -26.77 17.02
CA LEU A 45 7.48 -26.23 16.90
C LEU A 45 6.40 -27.28 17.13
N VAL A 46 6.51 -28.44 16.47
CA VAL A 46 5.55 -29.54 16.61
C VAL A 46 5.49 -30.06 18.05
N ASN A 47 6.66 -30.19 18.69
CA ASN A 47 6.78 -30.66 20.07
C ASN A 47 6.60 -29.55 21.12
N LYS A 48 6.19 -28.34 20.70
CA LYS A 48 5.94 -27.19 21.57
C LYS A 48 7.10 -26.84 22.52
N LYS A 49 8.34 -26.91 22.03
CA LYS A 49 9.57 -26.69 22.81
C LYS A 49 9.99 -25.23 22.98
N TYR A 50 9.47 -24.31 22.16
CA TYR A 50 9.72 -22.87 22.32
C TYR A 50 8.93 -22.25 23.48
N ALA A 51 9.63 -21.49 24.33
CA ALA A 51 8.98 -20.77 25.43
C ALA A 51 8.22 -19.54 24.93
N SER A 52 8.74 -18.86 23.90
CA SER A 52 8.20 -17.64 23.29
C SER A 52 8.44 -17.57 21.77
N PRO A 53 7.75 -16.65 21.05
CA PRO A 53 8.05 -16.39 19.63
C PRO A 53 9.46 -15.84 19.40
N PHE A 54 10.08 -15.26 20.44
CA PHE A 54 11.41 -14.70 20.36
C PHE A 54 12.47 -15.81 20.25
N ASP A 55 12.32 -16.89 21.02
CA ASP A 55 13.21 -18.06 20.95
C ASP A 55 13.17 -18.70 19.55
N PHE A 56 11.97 -18.80 18.97
CA PHE A 56 11.78 -19.23 17.58
C PHE A 56 12.49 -18.29 16.60
N ALA A 57 12.35 -16.97 16.78
CA ALA A 57 12.97 -15.99 15.89
C ALA A 57 14.49 -16.00 15.96
N ILE A 58 15.08 -16.28 17.14
CA ILE A 58 16.52 -16.47 17.30
C ILE A 58 17.00 -17.65 16.46
N ASP A 59 16.36 -18.81 16.60
CA ASP A 59 16.79 -20.02 15.88
C ASP A 59 16.76 -19.82 14.34
N VAL A 60 15.71 -19.18 13.82
CA VAL A 60 15.64 -18.90 12.37
C VAL A 60 16.70 -17.87 11.95
N ARG A 61 16.95 -16.84 12.77
CA ARG A 61 18.00 -15.84 12.50
C ARG A 61 19.39 -16.43 12.53
N GLU A 62 19.67 -17.36 13.43
CA GLU A 62 20.96 -18.05 13.49
C GLU A 62 21.22 -18.81 12.18
N ILE A 63 20.24 -19.56 11.65
CA ILE A 63 20.38 -20.23 10.35
C ILE A 63 20.68 -19.22 9.24
N LEU A 64 19.95 -18.11 9.19
CA LEU A 64 20.12 -17.09 8.16
C LEU A 64 21.48 -16.41 8.24
N TYR A 65 21.91 -16.05 9.45
CA TYR A 65 23.20 -15.41 9.70
C TYR A 65 24.35 -16.32 9.28
N ARG A 66 24.32 -17.59 9.69
CA ARG A 66 25.32 -18.59 9.31
C ARG A 66 25.36 -18.83 7.79
N ALA A 67 24.19 -18.85 7.15
CA ALA A 67 24.12 -18.96 5.70
C ALA A 67 24.77 -17.75 5.01
N GLN A 68 24.50 -16.53 5.51
CA GLN A 68 25.12 -15.30 4.98
C GLN A 68 26.64 -15.31 5.16
N GLU A 69 27.15 -15.74 6.32
CA GLU A 69 28.60 -15.87 6.55
C GLU A 69 29.24 -16.84 5.54
N LYS A 70 28.63 -18.00 5.28
CA LYS A 70 29.20 -18.99 4.34
C LYS A 70 29.21 -18.48 2.91
N TYR A 71 28.15 -17.81 2.47
CA TYR A 71 28.00 -17.36 1.08
C TYR A 71 28.42 -15.90 0.87
N VAL A 72 29.21 -15.31 1.79
CA VAL A 72 29.64 -13.90 1.73
C VAL A 72 30.29 -13.50 0.39
N ASN A 73 30.98 -14.43 -0.27
CA ASN A 73 31.64 -14.20 -1.55
C ASN A 73 30.72 -14.47 -2.77
N ASP A 74 29.55 -15.07 -2.58
CA ASP A 74 28.53 -15.26 -3.61
C ASP A 74 27.47 -14.17 -3.49
N VAL A 75 27.63 -13.14 -4.32
CA VAL A 75 26.73 -11.97 -4.38
C VAL A 75 25.29 -12.39 -4.63
N ARG A 76 25.04 -13.38 -5.51
CA ARG A 76 23.67 -13.78 -5.87
C ARG A 76 23.00 -14.48 -4.70
N THR A 77 23.70 -15.41 -4.07
CA THR A 77 23.17 -16.13 -2.91
C THR A 77 22.97 -15.19 -1.72
N THR A 78 23.89 -14.25 -1.49
CA THR A 78 23.76 -13.22 -0.45
C THR A 78 22.50 -12.36 -0.63
N LEU A 79 22.24 -11.85 -1.84
CA LEU A 79 21.01 -11.09 -2.13
C LEU A 79 19.73 -11.90 -1.87
N VAL A 80 19.73 -13.19 -2.21
CA VAL A 80 18.58 -14.07 -1.92
C VAL A 80 18.42 -14.27 -0.41
N LEU A 81 19.51 -14.47 0.33
CA LEU A 81 19.47 -14.59 1.78
C LEU A 81 18.98 -13.31 2.46
N GLU A 82 19.36 -12.13 1.96
CA GLU A 82 18.83 -10.84 2.41
C GLU A 82 17.32 -10.71 2.17
N ASP A 83 16.80 -11.09 0.99
CA ASP A 83 15.34 -11.10 0.74
C ASP A 83 14.61 -12.05 1.69
N ILE A 84 15.17 -13.24 1.91
CA ILE A 84 14.60 -14.22 2.85
C ILE A 84 14.59 -13.66 4.27
N SER A 85 15.69 -13.05 4.73
CA SER A 85 15.81 -12.44 6.04
C SER A 85 14.78 -11.33 6.23
N LEU A 86 14.71 -10.38 5.29
CA LEU A 86 13.76 -9.27 5.36
C LEU A 86 12.30 -9.75 5.33
N TYR A 87 12.01 -10.78 4.53
CA TYR A 87 10.70 -11.42 4.53
C TYR A 87 10.38 -12.02 5.91
N PHE A 88 11.31 -12.78 6.49
CA PHE A 88 11.12 -13.40 7.79
C PHE A 88 10.88 -12.36 8.88
N GLU A 89 11.72 -11.33 8.96
CA GLU A 89 11.58 -10.27 9.97
C GLU A 89 10.23 -9.55 9.86
N LYS A 90 9.81 -9.22 8.64
CA LYS A 90 8.49 -8.64 8.41
C LYS A 90 7.36 -9.55 8.89
N LYS A 91 7.50 -10.88 8.75
CA LYS A 91 6.50 -11.85 9.18
C LYS A 91 6.52 -12.06 10.69
N ALA A 92 7.69 -12.28 11.28
CA ALA A 92 7.89 -12.46 12.71
C ALA A 92 7.43 -11.21 13.48
N GLY A 93 7.77 -10.01 13.03
CA GLY A 93 7.30 -8.75 13.62
C GLY A 93 5.79 -8.51 13.46
N SER A 94 5.12 -9.27 12.59
CA SER A 94 3.69 -9.17 12.33
C SER A 94 2.86 -10.31 12.93
N ILE A 95 3.44 -11.15 13.79
CA ILE A 95 2.69 -12.19 14.53
C ILE A 95 1.58 -11.52 15.34
N PRO A 96 0.29 -11.89 15.16
CA PRO A 96 -0.76 -11.37 16.01
C PRO A 96 -0.63 -11.93 17.42
N ARG A 97 -0.73 -11.05 18.42
CA ARG A 97 -0.65 -11.42 19.84
C ARG A 97 -1.98 -11.91 20.39
N THR A 98 -3.06 -11.53 19.72
CA THR A 98 -4.43 -11.90 20.10
C THR A 98 -5.28 -12.28 18.88
N ARG A 99 -6.37 -13.03 19.12
CA ARG A 99 -7.35 -13.36 18.08
C ARG A 99 -7.99 -12.12 17.47
N ALA A 100 -8.26 -11.09 18.28
CA ALA A 100 -8.81 -9.82 17.80
C ALA A 100 -7.83 -9.13 16.84
N GLU A 101 -6.54 -9.12 17.16
CA GLU A 101 -5.51 -8.57 16.26
C GLU A 101 -5.42 -9.36 14.95
N LYS A 102 -5.50 -10.70 15.00
CA LYS A 102 -5.57 -11.54 13.78
C LYS A 102 -6.77 -11.17 12.92
N LEU A 103 -7.95 -11.03 13.52
CA LEU A 103 -9.17 -10.67 12.81
C LEU A 103 -9.07 -9.30 12.15
N GLN A 104 -8.56 -8.29 12.88
CA GLN A 104 -8.33 -6.95 12.32
C GLN A 104 -7.37 -6.98 11.12
N LYS A 105 -6.30 -7.79 11.17
CA LYS A 105 -5.37 -7.97 10.04
C LYS A 105 -6.06 -8.61 8.82
N LEU A 106 -6.93 -9.60 9.04
CA LEU A 106 -7.70 -10.23 7.96
C LEU A 106 -8.68 -9.24 7.32
N ILE A 107 -9.46 -8.53 8.14
CA ILE A 107 -10.40 -7.49 7.68
C ILE A 107 -9.66 -6.42 6.86
N LYS A 108 -8.54 -5.91 7.36
CA LYS A 108 -7.71 -4.92 6.63
C LYS A 108 -7.23 -5.46 5.28
N LYS A 109 -6.84 -6.74 5.22
CA LYS A 109 -6.43 -7.39 3.97
C LYS A 109 -7.58 -7.47 2.98
N ASP A 110 -8.79 -7.79 3.44
CA ASP A 110 -9.96 -7.90 2.58
C ASP A 110 -10.46 -6.53 2.11
N ILE A 111 -10.44 -5.51 2.97
CA ILE A 111 -10.68 -4.11 2.56
C ILE A 111 -9.73 -3.70 1.44
N ASN A 112 -8.44 -4.04 1.54
CA ASN A 112 -7.47 -3.75 0.48
C ASN A 112 -7.74 -4.51 -0.82
N LYS A 113 -8.26 -5.74 -0.77
CA LYS A 113 -8.67 -6.45 -1.99
C LYS A 113 -9.91 -5.80 -2.61
N PHE A 114 -10.91 -5.46 -1.79
CA PHE A 114 -12.12 -4.78 -2.28
C PHE A 114 -11.80 -3.42 -2.89
N SER A 115 -10.85 -2.66 -2.32
CA SER A 115 -10.42 -1.39 -2.91
C SER A 115 -9.73 -1.58 -4.27
N LEU A 116 -8.93 -2.64 -4.44
CA LEU A 116 -8.33 -2.99 -5.72
C LEU A 116 -9.39 -3.41 -6.75
N ILE A 117 -10.35 -4.26 -6.36
CA ILE A 117 -11.46 -4.68 -7.24
C ILE A 117 -12.30 -3.47 -7.64
N LYS A 118 -12.66 -2.61 -6.67
CA LYS A 118 -13.40 -1.36 -6.93
C LYS A 118 -12.65 -0.49 -7.95
N ARG A 119 -11.33 -0.32 -7.78
CA ARG A 119 -10.49 0.42 -8.73
C ARG A 119 -10.48 -0.23 -10.11
N ALA A 120 -10.33 -1.55 -10.19
CA ALA A 120 -10.36 -2.27 -11.46
C ALA A 120 -11.71 -2.14 -12.16
N MET A 121 -12.82 -2.25 -11.43
CA MET A 121 -14.17 -2.05 -11.99
C MET A 121 -14.39 -0.62 -12.48
N SER A 122 -13.89 0.38 -11.75
CA SER A 122 -13.94 1.78 -12.21
C SER A 122 -13.13 2.02 -13.48
N LEU A 123 -12.05 1.25 -13.69
CA LEU A 123 -11.24 1.32 -14.92
C LEU A 123 -11.86 0.52 -16.07
N SER A 124 -12.52 -0.60 -15.81
CA SER A 124 -13.20 -1.39 -16.84
C SER A 124 -14.55 -0.80 -17.27
N ALA A 125 -15.17 0.04 -16.44
CA ALA A 125 -16.31 0.87 -16.84
C ALA A 125 -15.90 2.05 -17.75
N TYR A 126 -14.59 2.29 -17.92
CA TYR A 126 -14.06 3.21 -18.92
C TYR A 126 -14.09 2.51 -20.29
N SER A 127 -15.24 2.53 -20.96
CA SER A 127 -15.29 2.23 -22.39
C SER A 127 -14.49 3.31 -23.11
N PRO A 128 -13.42 2.98 -23.89
CA PRO A 128 -12.91 3.94 -24.85
C PRO A 128 -14.07 4.24 -25.79
N GLN A 129 -14.49 5.51 -25.86
CA GLN A 129 -15.48 5.90 -26.85
C GLN A 129 -14.87 5.57 -28.22
N VAL A 130 -15.43 4.56 -28.88
CA VAL A 130 -15.12 4.25 -30.27
C VAL A 130 -15.51 5.49 -31.06
N SER A 131 -14.49 6.18 -31.59
CA SER A 131 -14.65 7.35 -32.42
C SER A 131 -15.53 6.98 -33.62
N THR A 132 -16.81 7.36 -33.58
CA THR A 132 -17.65 7.35 -34.78
C THR A 132 -17.05 8.32 -35.81
N PRO A 133 -17.04 7.99 -37.12
CA PRO A 133 -16.54 8.89 -38.14
C PRO A 133 -17.42 10.15 -38.20
N ILE A 134 -16.76 11.30 -38.03
CA ILE A 134 -17.34 12.65 -37.96
C ILE A 134 -17.97 13.02 -39.32
N PRO A 135 -19.25 13.44 -39.42
CA PRO A 135 -19.68 14.32 -40.49
C PRO A 135 -19.23 15.74 -40.17
N ALA A 136 -18.59 16.36 -41.16
CA ALA A 136 -17.93 17.65 -41.06
C ALA A 136 -18.84 18.79 -40.53
N LYS A 137 -18.19 19.72 -39.83
CA LYS A 137 -18.63 21.05 -39.37
C LYS A 137 -19.43 21.08 -38.07
N ILE A 138 -18.72 21.43 -36.98
CA ILE A 138 -19.12 22.28 -35.82
C ILE A 138 -17.83 22.42 -34.95
N PRO A 139 -17.58 23.58 -34.30
CA PRO A 139 -16.24 24.01 -33.94
C PRO A 139 -15.67 23.27 -32.73
N VAL A 140 -14.35 23.11 -32.76
CA VAL A 140 -13.49 22.47 -31.75
C VAL A 140 -13.83 22.98 -30.34
N SER A 141 -14.68 22.25 -29.60
CA SER A 141 -14.75 22.36 -28.15
C SER A 141 -13.73 21.38 -27.57
N LYS A 142 -12.78 21.95 -26.81
CA LYS A 142 -11.65 21.28 -26.19
C LYS A 142 -12.13 20.04 -25.44
N SER A 143 -11.56 18.87 -25.77
CA SER A 143 -11.72 17.64 -25.00
C SER A 143 -11.38 17.92 -23.54
N VAL A 144 -12.36 17.77 -22.64
CA VAL A 144 -12.16 17.92 -21.19
C VAL A 144 -11.40 16.69 -20.71
N HIS A 145 -10.07 16.74 -20.82
CA HIS A 145 -9.21 15.92 -19.97
C HIS A 145 -9.43 16.40 -18.55
N GLY A 146 -10.07 15.56 -17.73
CA GLY A 146 -10.14 15.79 -16.29
C GLY A 146 -8.72 16.04 -15.76
N PRO A 147 -8.51 17.05 -14.91
CA PRO A 147 -7.16 17.42 -14.51
C PRO A 147 -6.50 16.27 -13.74
N PRO A 148 -5.18 16.12 -13.90
CA PRO A 148 -4.44 15.02 -13.28
C PRO A 148 -4.61 15.08 -11.75
N ALA A 149 -4.77 13.92 -11.14
CA ALA A 149 -5.01 13.74 -9.70
C ALA A 149 -4.10 14.57 -8.73
N PRO A 150 -2.83 14.91 -9.05
CA PRO A 150 -2.01 15.74 -8.18
C PRO A 150 -2.52 17.19 -8.06
N LEU A 151 -3.06 17.76 -9.14
CA LEU A 151 -3.56 19.14 -9.17
C LEU A 151 -4.80 19.32 -8.28
N VAL A 152 -5.67 18.30 -8.26
CA VAL A 152 -6.89 18.29 -7.45
C VAL A 152 -6.56 18.30 -5.95
N GLN A 153 -5.55 17.54 -5.53
CA GLN A 153 -5.13 17.48 -4.13
C GLN A 153 -4.43 18.77 -3.69
N GLU A 154 -3.63 19.37 -4.57
CA GLU A 154 -2.98 20.66 -4.32
C GLU A 154 -4.00 21.78 -4.11
N ILE A 155 -5.04 21.85 -4.95
CA ILE A 155 -6.10 22.84 -4.83
C ILE A 155 -6.93 22.61 -3.56
N GLN A 156 -7.28 21.37 -3.22
CA GLN A 156 -8.00 21.08 -1.98
C GLN A 156 -7.19 21.51 -0.74
N ARG A 157 -5.87 21.30 -0.77
CA ARG A 157 -4.98 21.78 0.30
C ARG A 157 -4.99 23.32 0.37
N LEU A 158 -4.88 23.98 -0.77
CA LEU A 158 -4.88 25.45 -0.84
C LEU A 158 -6.21 26.06 -0.37
N ILE A 159 -7.35 25.44 -0.70
CA ILE A 159 -8.67 25.86 -0.22
C ILE A 159 -8.75 25.78 1.30
N ASN A 160 -8.24 24.69 1.90
CA ASN A 160 -8.25 24.50 3.35
C ASN A 160 -7.30 25.46 4.09
N GLU A 161 -6.31 26.04 3.39
CA GLU A 161 -5.33 26.98 3.95
C GLU A 161 -5.74 28.45 3.82
N VAL A 162 -6.83 28.77 3.11
CA VAL A 162 -7.27 30.17 2.92
C VAL A 162 -8.11 30.61 4.12
N THR A 163 -7.59 31.58 4.88
CA THR A 163 -8.29 32.22 6.01
C THR A 163 -8.78 33.64 5.70
N ASP A 164 -8.45 34.19 4.52
CA ASP A 164 -8.83 35.54 4.12
C ASP A 164 -10.22 35.59 3.46
N VAL A 165 -11.09 36.40 4.04
CA VAL A 165 -12.49 36.60 3.63
C VAL A 165 -12.60 37.18 2.21
N SER A 166 -11.65 38.03 1.80
CA SER A 166 -11.62 38.63 0.46
C SER A 166 -11.34 37.58 -0.62
N VAL A 167 -10.40 36.68 -0.34
CA VAL A 167 -10.02 35.58 -1.24
C VAL A 167 -11.14 34.55 -1.33
N LEU A 168 -11.79 34.24 -0.21
CA LEU A 168 -12.95 33.33 -0.19
C LEU A 168 -14.12 33.86 -1.01
N ALA A 169 -14.43 35.16 -0.93
CA ALA A 169 -15.49 35.78 -1.73
C ALA A 169 -15.22 35.66 -3.24
N GLU A 170 -13.97 35.87 -3.66
CA GLU A 170 -13.58 35.78 -5.07
C GLU A 170 -13.57 34.32 -5.57
N MET A 171 -13.19 33.36 -4.71
CA MET A 171 -13.34 31.93 -4.99
C MET A 171 -14.81 31.54 -5.19
N CYS A 172 -15.72 32.07 -4.36
CA CYS A 172 -17.15 31.84 -4.51
C CYS A 172 -17.68 32.38 -5.84
N ARG A 173 -17.18 33.53 -6.28
CA ARG A 173 -17.55 34.14 -7.56
C ARG A 173 -17.13 33.25 -8.74
N ILE A 174 -15.91 32.72 -8.72
CA ILE A 174 -15.41 31.78 -9.73
C ILE A 174 -16.23 30.49 -9.73
N LEU A 175 -16.51 29.93 -8.54
CA LEU A 175 -17.31 28.71 -8.41
C LEU A 175 -18.76 28.90 -8.91
N LYS A 176 -19.42 30.02 -8.56
CA LYS A 176 -20.76 30.34 -9.07
C LYS A 176 -20.80 30.58 -10.59
N THR A 177 -19.71 31.08 -11.17
CA THR A 177 -19.62 31.30 -12.62
C THR A 177 -19.60 29.98 -13.39
N HIS A 178 -19.00 28.94 -12.82
CA HIS A 178 -18.88 27.63 -13.45
C HIS A 178 -19.89 26.59 -12.94
N ILE A 179 -20.56 26.85 -11.82
CA ILE A 179 -21.65 26.04 -11.26
C ILE A 179 -22.82 26.98 -10.91
N PRO A 180 -23.80 27.14 -11.82
CA PRO A 180 -25.00 27.93 -11.53
C PRO A 180 -25.78 27.27 -10.39
N GLY A 181 -25.99 28.00 -9.29
CA GLY A 181 -26.71 27.51 -8.10
C GLY A 181 -25.84 27.08 -6.92
N PHE A 182 -24.52 27.28 -6.97
CA PHE A 182 -23.64 26.99 -5.85
C PHE A 182 -23.87 27.94 -4.66
N GLU A 183 -24.23 27.39 -3.49
CA GLU A 183 -24.31 28.10 -2.21
C GLU A 183 -23.34 27.48 -1.20
N LEU A 184 -22.58 28.32 -0.49
CA LEU A 184 -21.68 27.84 0.54
C LEU A 184 -22.46 27.52 1.81
N GLN A 185 -22.43 26.26 2.23
CA GLN A 185 -22.85 25.83 3.57
C GLN A 185 -21.61 25.63 4.46
N GLU A 186 -21.78 25.76 5.78
CA GLU A 186 -20.71 25.69 6.79
C GLU A 186 -19.85 24.40 6.74
N THR A 187 -20.33 23.35 6.07
CA THR A 187 -19.62 22.07 5.91
C THR A 187 -19.59 21.58 4.44
N THR A 188 -19.40 22.49 3.48
CA THR A 188 -19.36 22.12 2.07
C THR A 188 -18.01 21.48 1.69
N THR A 189 -18.01 20.19 1.40
CA THR A 189 -16.91 19.53 0.69
C THR A 189 -17.13 19.68 -0.81
N ILE A 190 -16.25 20.43 -1.48
CA ILE A 190 -16.33 20.61 -2.93
C ILE A 190 -15.88 19.30 -3.59
N ASP A 191 -16.78 18.57 -4.25
CA ASP A 191 -16.40 17.38 -5.02
C ASP A 191 -15.75 17.83 -6.35
N VAL A 192 -14.43 18.03 -6.28
CA VAL A 192 -13.59 18.58 -7.37
C VAL A 192 -13.67 17.76 -8.67
N LYS A 193 -14.19 16.53 -8.62
CA LYS A 193 -14.40 15.69 -9.80
C LYS A 193 -15.42 16.25 -10.79
N ASN A 194 -16.30 17.14 -10.33
CA ASN A 194 -17.32 17.78 -11.15
C ASN A 194 -16.95 19.20 -11.59
N LEU A 195 -15.75 19.69 -11.23
CA LEU A 195 -15.28 21.01 -11.65
C LEU A 195 -14.66 20.95 -13.05
N SER A 196 -15.05 21.90 -13.90
CA SER A 196 -14.45 22.05 -15.22
C SER A 196 -12.96 22.41 -15.11
N ALA A 197 -12.15 21.97 -16.08
CA ALA A 197 -10.72 22.27 -16.11
C ALA A 197 -10.42 23.78 -16.06
N GLN A 198 -11.29 24.59 -16.68
CA GLN A 198 -11.19 26.06 -16.65
C GLN A 198 -11.39 26.62 -15.23
N CYS A 199 -12.37 26.12 -14.50
CA CYS A 199 -12.61 26.52 -13.11
C CYS A 199 -11.43 26.16 -12.19
N ILE A 200 -10.82 25.01 -12.43
CA ILE A 200 -9.64 24.53 -11.68
C ILE A 200 -8.41 25.40 -11.93
N GLU A 201 -8.21 25.85 -13.17
CA GLU A 201 -7.11 26.73 -13.54
C GLU A 201 -7.31 28.15 -13.00
N ASP A 202 -8.53 28.67 -13.04
CA ASP A 202 -8.88 29.99 -12.48
C ASP A 202 -8.74 30.01 -10.95
N LEU A 203 -9.17 28.93 -10.26
CA LEU A 203 -8.95 28.76 -8.82
C LEU A 203 -7.47 28.66 -8.47
N ARG A 204 -6.68 27.92 -9.26
CA ARG A 204 -5.24 27.84 -9.07
C ARG A 204 -4.59 29.21 -9.20
N ASN A 205 -4.92 29.96 -10.25
CA ASN A 205 -4.36 31.29 -10.49
C ASN A 205 -4.67 32.28 -9.35
N LEU A 206 -5.87 32.21 -8.79
CA LEU A 206 -6.26 33.04 -7.63
C LEU A 206 -5.49 32.65 -6.36
N LEU A 207 -5.48 31.35 -6.03
CA LEU A 207 -4.86 30.82 -4.80
C LEU A 207 -3.33 30.91 -4.81
N THR A 208 -2.71 30.93 -5.99
CA THR A 208 -1.25 31.12 -6.12
C THR A 208 -0.86 32.60 -6.04
N LYS A 209 -1.75 33.52 -6.45
CA LYS A 209 -1.54 34.98 -6.33
C LYS A 209 -1.70 35.47 -4.90
N SER A 210 -2.59 34.88 -4.10
CA SER A 210 -2.80 35.26 -2.69
C SER A 210 -1.72 34.77 -1.72
N LYS A 211 -0.75 33.97 -2.19
CA LYS A 211 0.41 33.50 -1.41
C LYS A 211 1.70 34.29 -1.65
N LYS A 212 1.70 35.26 -2.56
CA LYS A 212 2.78 36.23 -2.74
C LYS A 212 2.46 37.49 -1.95
#